data_AF-A6TTH8-F1
#
_entry.id   AF-A6TTH8-F1
#
_cell.length_a   1.000
_cell.length_b   1.000
_cell.length_c   1.000
_cell.angle_alpha   90.00
_cell.angle_beta   90.00
_cell.angle_gamma   90.00
#
_symmetry.space_group_name_H-M   'P 1'
#
loop_
_entity.id
_entity.type
_entity.pdbx_description
1 polymer ?
#
loop_
_entity_poly.entity_id
_entity_poly.type
_entity_poly.pdbx_seq_one_letter_code
_entity_poly.pdbx_strand_id
1 'polypeptide(L)'
;MKKLSVFKIYLNQKKESNFYESSKLMYERKLEVFEEFTYVYFSISEKNYKDLFRGFSKENIVKSMEFYLKNYNVNTKTTLNGYLTVLTDFFHYIADNMKVVNENFENRDKLNKLKEELNKLAKKYNLEKSQQKSPLTREAFVLLCAKCDEYIENYNIKNINKNGYDGEFSLYLSGIITKLLIVTAIKNSVIDSLKVNENYKYGMIKVNGYWVRLPDKLSAQLDNYVKNVRPSCNTNELNDLFVNRKGVRLCGNNNAYFAILKKLFGTMQSASVAKFRIIEMIRSGVAPNIITAYTGYALETYLHCLDILSSIDKEQLDEEYTKKINSDNMMWDYYYKL
;
A
#
# COMPACT_ATOMS: atom_id res chain seq x y z
N MET A 1 -26.59 -18.53 10.75
CA MET A 1 -25.51 -19.29 11.41
C MET A 1 -25.13 -18.57 12.71
N LYS A 2 -25.03 -19.27 13.86
CA LYS A 2 -24.52 -18.63 15.09
C LYS A 2 -22.99 -18.58 15.01
N LYS A 3 -22.42 -17.36 14.95
CA LYS A 3 -20.96 -17.13 15.00
C LYS A 3 -20.38 -17.71 16.31
N LEU A 4 -19.33 -18.52 16.20
CA LEU A 4 -18.55 -19.04 17.30
C LEU A 4 -17.98 -17.90 18.14
N SER A 5 -18.15 -18.04 19.45
CA SER A 5 -17.71 -17.09 20.46
C SER A 5 -16.21 -16.83 20.38
N VAL A 6 -15.41 -17.87 20.07
CA VAL A 6 -13.94 -17.77 20.00
C VAL A 6 -13.46 -16.80 18.92
N PHE A 7 -14.11 -16.73 17.76
CA PHE A 7 -13.75 -15.77 16.72
C PHE A 7 -14.06 -14.34 17.16
N LYS A 8 -15.21 -14.12 17.82
CA LYS A 8 -15.56 -12.81 18.38
C LYS A 8 -14.59 -12.38 19.48
N ILE A 9 -14.22 -13.29 20.38
CA ILE A 9 -13.28 -13.01 21.46
C ILE A 9 -11.91 -12.65 20.85
N TYR A 10 -11.41 -13.42 19.88
CA TYR A 10 -10.18 -13.11 19.17
C TYR A 10 -10.21 -11.72 18.51
N LEU A 11 -11.28 -11.43 17.76
CA LEU A 11 -11.47 -10.14 17.09
C LEU A 11 -11.61 -8.96 18.06
N ASN A 12 -12.11 -9.19 19.28
CA ASN A 12 -12.24 -8.17 20.32
C ASN A 12 -10.96 -7.99 21.15
N GLN A 13 -10.13 -9.03 21.30
CA GLN A 13 -8.83 -8.94 21.99
C GLN A 13 -7.75 -8.26 21.14
N LYS A 14 -7.90 -8.24 19.81
CA LYS A 14 -7.16 -7.32 18.94
C LYS A 14 -7.65 -5.90 19.22
N LYS A 15 -7.15 -5.28 20.31
CA LYS A 15 -7.50 -3.91 20.74
C LYS A 15 -7.35 -2.91 19.58
N GLU A 16 -8.21 -1.89 19.55
CA GLU A 16 -8.14 -0.74 18.64
C GLU A 16 -6.75 -0.05 18.65
N SER A 17 -5.98 -0.20 19.73
CA SER A 17 -4.61 0.29 19.85
C SER A 17 -3.56 -0.57 19.14
N ASN A 18 -3.92 -1.74 18.60
CA ASN A 18 -2.99 -2.66 17.96
C ASN A 18 -3.18 -2.79 16.44
N PHE A 19 -4.35 -2.53 15.82
CA PHE A 19 -4.52 -2.27 14.37
C PHE A 19 -5.92 -1.69 14.07
N TYR A 20 -6.04 -0.88 13.00
CA TYR A 20 -7.26 -0.18 12.56
C TYR A 20 -8.48 -1.07 12.26
N GLU A 21 -9.65 -0.43 12.24
CA GLU A 21 -10.95 -0.94 11.79
C GLU A 21 -10.90 -1.69 10.44
N SER A 22 -10.05 -1.23 9.49
CA SER A 22 -9.85 -1.89 8.19
C SER A 22 -9.10 -3.24 8.28
N SER A 23 -8.19 -3.40 9.24
CA SER A 23 -7.50 -4.67 9.51
C SER A 23 -8.41 -5.63 10.26
N LYS A 24 -9.25 -5.13 11.18
CA LYS A 24 -10.28 -5.94 11.85
C LYS A 24 -11.30 -6.48 10.83
N LEU A 25 -11.77 -5.66 9.89
CA LEU A 25 -12.69 -6.07 8.83
C LEU A 25 -12.07 -7.14 7.91
N MET A 26 -10.77 -7.04 7.60
CA MET A 26 -10.04 -8.03 6.80
C MET A 26 -9.88 -9.36 7.55
N TYR A 27 -9.52 -9.32 8.83
CA TYR A 27 -9.44 -10.51 9.68
C TYR A 27 -10.81 -11.14 9.86
N GLU A 28 -11.84 -10.34 10.11
CA GLU A 28 -13.23 -10.77 10.25
C GLU A 28 -13.68 -11.51 9.00
N ARG A 29 -13.53 -10.94 7.80
CA ARG A 29 -13.91 -11.61 6.55
C ARG A 29 -13.21 -12.94 6.35
N LYS A 30 -11.91 -13.04 6.66
CA LYS A 30 -11.14 -14.27 6.47
C LYS A 30 -11.52 -15.34 7.51
N LEU A 31 -11.82 -14.92 8.73
CA LEU A 31 -12.33 -15.82 9.76
C LEU A 31 -13.77 -16.24 9.50
N GLU A 32 -14.61 -15.37 8.94
CA GLU A 32 -15.97 -15.73 8.50
C GLU A 32 -15.93 -16.81 7.42
N VAL A 33 -15.04 -16.67 6.43
CA VAL A 33 -14.80 -17.71 5.41
C VAL A 33 -14.34 -19.02 6.06
N PHE A 34 -13.41 -18.95 7.01
CA PHE A 34 -12.92 -20.13 7.71
C PHE A 34 -14.01 -20.78 8.57
N GLU A 35 -14.80 -19.97 9.27
CA GLU A 35 -15.94 -20.39 10.06
C GLU A 35 -16.98 -21.09 9.19
N GLU A 36 -17.35 -20.48 8.07
CA GLU A 36 -18.26 -21.06 7.08
C GLU A 36 -17.73 -22.41 6.58
N PHE A 37 -16.45 -22.48 6.20
CA PHE A 37 -15.82 -23.74 5.82
C PHE A 37 -15.95 -24.80 6.94
N THR A 38 -15.60 -24.45 8.17
CA THR A 38 -15.66 -25.40 9.29
C THR A 38 -17.10 -25.80 9.65
N TYR A 39 -18.07 -24.93 9.41
CA TYR A 39 -19.49 -25.24 9.60
C TYR A 39 -20.00 -26.18 8.50
N VAL A 40 -19.75 -25.85 7.23
CA VAL A 40 -20.22 -26.62 6.07
C VAL A 40 -19.64 -28.03 6.05
N TYR A 41 -18.35 -28.20 6.40
CA TYR A 41 -17.68 -29.49 6.27
C TYR A 41 -17.54 -30.29 7.57
N PHE A 42 -17.68 -29.65 8.73
CA PHE A 42 -17.44 -30.31 10.02
C PHE A 42 -18.51 -30.03 11.08
N SER A 43 -19.57 -29.28 10.74
CA SER A 43 -20.65 -28.93 11.67
C SER A 43 -20.11 -28.35 12.98
N ILE A 44 -19.15 -27.42 12.87
CA ILE A 44 -18.51 -26.81 14.05
C ILE A 44 -19.55 -26.11 14.95
N SER A 45 -19.32 -26.19 16.26
CA SER A 45 -20.13 -25.59 17.31
C SER A 45 -19.29 -25.28 18.55
N GLU A 46 -19.86 -24.54 19.49
CA GLU A 46 -19.22 -24.24 20.79
C GLU A 46 -18.79 -25.51 21.55
N LYS A 47 -19.45 -26.65 21.29
CA LYS A 47 -19.20 -27.91 21.99
C LYS A 47 -18.00 -28.68 21.43
N ASN A 48 -17.67 -28.50 20.14
CA ASN A 48 -16.69 -29.35 19.44
C ASN A 48 -15.50 -28.59 18.82
N TYR A 49 -15.51 -27.24 18.81
CA TYR A 49 -14.46 -26.48 18.13
C TYR A 49 -13.04 -26.77 18.66
N LYS A 50 -12.88 -27.01 19.96
CA LYS A 50 -11.56 -27.27 20.56
C LYS A 50 -10.93 -28.54 20.00
N ASP A 51 -11.71 -29.62 19.93
CA ASP A 51 -11.23 -30.91 19.45
C ASP A 51 -11.03 -30.87 17.94
N LEU A 52 -11.94 -30.21 17.20
CA LEU A 52 -11.78 -30.00 15.78
C LEU A 52 -10.52 -29.20 15.46
N PHE A 53 -10.26 -28.09 16.17
CA PHE A 53 -9.09 -27.24 15.93
C PHE A 53 -7.78 -27.93 16.33
N ARG A 54 -7.75 -28.74 17.39
CA ARG A 54 -6.57 -29.58 17.72
C ARG A 54 -6.30 -30.61 16.62
N GLY A 55 -7.34 -31.30 16.15
CA GLY A 55 -7.25 -32.35 15.14
C GLY A 55 -7.24 -31.85 13.69
N PHE A 56 -7.22 -30.54 13.47
CA PHE A 56 -7.35 -29.98 12.12
C PHE A 56 -6.09 -30.27 11.29
N SER A 57 -6.19 -31.22 10.36
CA SER A 57 -5.04 -31.68 9.58
C SER A 57 -4.57 -30.65 8.55
N LYS A 58 -3.35 -30.84 8.04
CA LYS A 58 -2.81 -30.09 6.90
C LYS A 58 -3.78 -30.10 5.71
N GLU A 59 -4.37 -31.25 5.40
CA GLU A 59 -5.33 -31.42 4.30
C GLU A 59 -6.60 -30.60 4.53
N ASN A 60 -7.08 -30.50 5.78
CA ASN A 60 -8.23 -29.66 6.12
C ASN A 60 -7.91 -28.17 5.94
N ILE A 61 -6.70 -27.74 6.30
CA ILE A 61 -6.23 -26.36 6.09
C ILE A 61 -6.14 -26.05 4.59
N VAL A 62 -5.58 -26.96 3.79
CA VAL A 62 -5.51 -26.81 2.33
C VAL A 62 -6.89 -26.76 1.70
N LYS A 63 -7.84 -27.59 2.15
CA LYS A 63 -9.24 -27.52 1.71
C LYS A 63 -9.90 -26.20 2.07
N SER A 64 -9.60 -25.62 3.23
CA SER A 64 -10.10 -24.28 3.60
C SER A 64 -9.58 -23.19 2.68
N MET A 65 -8.31 -23.27 2.27
CA MET A 65 -7.71 -22.38 1.27
C MET A 65 -8.39 -22.53 -0.10
N GLU A 66 -8.64 -23.77 -0.56
CA GLU A 66 -9.38 -24.00 -1.80
C GLU A 66 -10.83 -23.50 -1.73
N PHE A 67 -11.49 -23.66 -0.58
CA PHE A 67 -12.83 -23.14 -0.35
C PHE A 67 -12.86 -21.61 -0.50
N TYR A 68 -11.87 -20.92 0.07
CA TYR A 68 -11.74 -19.48 -0.07
C TYR A 68 -11.53 -19.06 -1.53
N LEU A 69 -10.68 -19.77 -2.28
CA LEU A 69 -10.45 -19.49 -3.71
C LEU A 69 -11.74 -19.61 -4.53
N LYS A 70 -12.48 -20.70 -4.35
CA LYS A 70 -13.66 -21.03 -5.17
C LYS A 70 -14.87 -20.16 -4.88
N ASN A 71 -15.13 -19.85 -3.61
CA ASN A 71 -16.38 -19.20 -3.22
C ASN A 71 -16.28 -17.67 -3.14
N TYR A 72 -15.05 -17.11 -3.13
CA TYR A 72 -14.82 -15.69 -2.88
C TYR A 72 -13.98 -14.98 -3.97
N ASN A 73 -13.90 -15.55 -5.18
CA ASN A 73 -13.25 -14.96 -6.36
C ASN A 73 -11.81 -14.45 -6.11
N VAL A 74 -11.04 -15.19 -5.31
CA VAL A 74 -9.66 -14.82 -5.00
C VAL A 74 -8.75 -15.15 -6.19
N ASN A 75 -8.19 -14.12 -6.81
CA ASN A 75 -7.38 -14.24 -8.02
C ASN A 75 -5.88 -13.93 -7.82
N THR A 76 -5.45 -13.54 -6.61
CA THR A 76 -4.03 -13.23 -6.34
C THR A 76 -3.41 -14.13 -5.26
N LYS A 77 -2.12 -14.42 -5.43
CA LYS A 77 -1.33 -15.12 -4.41
C LYS A 77 -1.25 -14.36 -3.08
N THR A 78 -1.21 -13.03 -3.12
CA THR A 78 -1.12 -12.18 -1.92
C THR A 78 -2.37 -12.34 -1.05
N THR A 79 -3.56 -12.33 -1.64
CA THR A 79 -4.81 -12.51 -0.90
C THR A 79 -4.86 -13.88 -0.22
N LEU A 80 -4.41 -14.93 -0.92
CA LEU A 80 -4.30 -16.29 -0.37
C LEU A 80 -3.27 -16.40 0.76
N ASN A 81 -2.09 -15.80 0.60
CA ASN A 81 -1.07 -15.70 1.67
C ASN A 81 -1.62 -15.00 2.90
N GLY A 82 -2.36 -13.90 2.71
CA GLY A 82 -2.97 -13.20 3.81
C GLY A 82 -4.05 -14.02 4.52
N TYR A 83 -4.70 -14.98 3.85
CA TYR A 83 -5.63 -15.91 4.49
C TYR A 83 -4.89 -16.85 5.44
N LEU A 84 -3.81 -17.48 4.97
CA LEU A 84 -2.97 -18.35 5.80
C LEU A 84 -2.35 -17.58 6.99
N THR A 85 -2.00 -16.30 6.79
CA THR A 85 -1.49 -15.43 7.86
C THR A 85 -2.53 -15.23 8.96
N VAL A 86 -3.78 -14.87 8.60
CA VAL A 86 -4.86 -14.69 9.58
C VAL A 86 -5.15 -16.00 10.34
N LEU A 87 -5.12 -17.14 9.65
CA LEU A 87 -5.26 -18.43 10.31
C LEU A 87 -4.10 -18.69 11.28
N THR A 88 -2.86 -18.45 10.87
CA THR A 88 -1.68 -18.64 11.73
C THR A 88 -1.81 -17.82 13.01
N ASP A 89 -2.10 -16.52 12.88
CA ASP A 89 -2.30 -15.63 14.03
C ASP A 89 -3.44 -16.09 14.95
N PHE A 90 -4.54 -16.57 14.37
CA PHE A 90 -5.67 -17.09 15.12
C PHE A 90 -5.33 -18.38 15.88
N PHE A 91 -4.60 -19.31 15.24
CA PHE A 91 -4.20 -20.57 15.85
C PHE A 91 -3.16 -20.37 16.97
N HIS A 92 -2.21 -19.45 16.81
CA HIS A 92 -1.32 -19.02 17.89
C HIS A 92 -2.10 -18.43 19.07
N TYR A 93 -3.08 -17.57 18.77
CA TYR A 93 -3.92 -16.98 19.80
C TYR A 93 -4.67 -18.02 20.65
N ILE A 94 -5.32 -19.02 20.02
CA ILE A 94 -6.05 -20.05 20.77
C ILE A 94 -5.10 -21.05 21.47
N ALA A 95 -3.89 -21.24 20.95
CA ALA A 95 -2.85 -22.01 21.64
C ALA A 95 -2.46 -21.31 22.96
N ASP A 96 -2.13 -20.02 22.89
CA ASP A 96 -1.68 -19.24 24.04
C ASP A 96 -2.77 -19.09 25.11
N ASN A 97 -3.96 -18.66 24.68
CA ASN A 97 -5.04 -18.23 25.58
C ASN A 97 -5.99 -19.35 25.98
N MET A 98 -6.10 -20.41 25.17
CA MET A 98 -7.12 -21.45 25.36
C MET A 98 -6.55 -22.87 25.43
N LYS A 99 -5.21 -23.03 25.29
CA LYS A 99 -4.51 -24.31 25.30
C LYS A 99 -5.07 -25.28 24.24
N VAL A 100 -5.41 -24.73 23.08
CA VAL A 100 -5.84 -25.46 21.88
C VAL A 100 -4.69 -25.41 20.89
N VAL A 101 -3.81 -26.40 20.96
CA VAL A 101 -2.58 -26.47 20.16
C VAL A 101 -2.86 -27.22 18.85
N ASN A 102 -2.51 -26.62 17.72
CA ASN A 102 -2.48 -27.31 16.43
C ASN A 102 -1.04 -27.32 15.89
N GLU A 103 -0.46 -28.51 15.78
CA GLU A 103 0.95 -28.66 15.40
C GLU A 103 1.28 -28.07 14.02
N ASN A 104 0.30 -27.92 13.12
CA ASN A 104 0.56 -27.35 11.79
C ASN A 104 0.92 -25.86 11.84
N PHE A 105 0.53 -25.15 12.91
CA PHE A 105 0.81 -23.72 13.09
C PHE A 105 1.93 -23.46 14.11
N GLU A 106 2.13 -24.37 15.08
CA GLU A 106 3.19 -24.25 16.08
C GLU A 106 4.55 -24.81 15.60
N ASN A 107 4.53 -25.84 14.76
CA ASN A 107 5.76 -26.43 14.24
C ASN A 107 6.20 -25.73 12.94
N ARG A 108 7.41 -25.16 12.94
CA ARG A 108 7.98 -24.43 11.80
C ARG A 108 8.02 -25.26 10.51
N ASP A 109 8.39 -26.54 10.58
CA ASP A 109 8.46 -27.41 9.41
C ASP A 109 7.08 -27.73 8.85
N LYS A 110 6.09 -27.97 9.73
CA LYS A 110 4.70 -28.17 9.30
C LYS A 110 4.10 -26.90 8.68
N LEU A 111 4.40 -25.74 9.25
CA LEU A 111 3.98 -24.46 8.68
C LEU A 111 4.65 -24.19 7.32
N ASN A 112 5.92 -24.55 7.16
CA ASN A 112 6.60 -24.47 5.86
C ASN A 112 5.93 -25.39 4.82
N LYS A 113 5.54 -26.61 5.21
CA LYS A 113 4.76 -27.50 4.33
C LYS A 113 3.41 -26.89 3.93
N LEU A 114 2.73 -26.16 4.81
CA LEU A 114 1.52 -25.41 4.44
C LEU A 114 1.81 -24.30 3.41
N LYS A 115 2.92 -23.58 3.55
CA LYS A 115 3.35 -22.57 2.57
C LYS A 115 3.69 -23.19 1.22
N GLU A 116 4.27 -24.38 1.20
CA GLU A 116 4.51 -25.15 -0.03
C GLU A 116 3.19 -25.55 -0.71
N GLU A 117 2.22 -26.06 0.05
CA GLU A 117 0.88 -26.38 -0.48
C GLU A 117 0.15 -25.13 -0.99
N LEU A 118 0.29 -23.99 -0.32
CA LEU A 118 -0.21 -22.71 -0.82
C LEU A 118 0.43 -22.36 -2.17
N ASN A 119 1.74 -22.54 -2.31
CA ASN A 119 2.43 -22.30 -3.59
C ASN A 119 1.93 -23.25 -4.70
N LYS A 120 1.62 -24.52 -4.37
CA LYS A 120 1.01 -25.47 -5.31
C LYS A 120 -0.40 -25.03 -5.70
N LEU A 121 -1.22 -24.60 -4.74
CA LEU A 121 -2.56 -24.04 -5.00
C LEU A 121 -2.49 -22.80 -5.90
N ALA A 122 -1.56 -21.88 -5.61
CA ALA A 122 -1.39 -20.68 -6.41
C ALA A 122 -1.07 -21.00 -7.87
N LYS A 123 -0.25 -22.03 -8.13
CA LYS A 123 0.02 -22.52 -9.48
C LYS A 123 -1.22 -23.19 -10.09
N LYS A 124 -1.89 -24.08 -9.34
CA LYS A 124 -3.08 -24.82 -9.80
C LYS A 124 -4.22 -23.90 -10.25
N TYR A 125 -4.45 -22.79 -9.55
CA TYR A 125 -5.51 -21.82 -9.84
C TYR A 125 -5.02 -20.63 -10.68
N ASN A 126 -3.80 -20.68 -11.25
CA ASN A 126 -3.20 -19.59 -12.02
C ASN A 126 -3.31 -18.23 -11.31
N LEU A 127 -3.14 -18.21 -9.99
CA LEU A 127 -3.26 -16.98 -9.23
C LEU A 127 -2.19 -15.99 -9.70
N GLU A 128 -2.63 -14.78 -10.02
CA GLU A 128 -1.72 -13.72 -10.39
C GLU A 128 -0.70 -13.56 -9.25
N LYS A 129 0.59 -13.64 -9.59
CA LYS A 129 1.60 -13.03 -8.74
C LYS A 129 1.24 -11.55 -8.74
N SER A 130 0.59 -11.07 -7.68
CA SER A 130 0.75 -9.69 -7.28
C SER A 130 2.25 -9.51 -7.11
N GLN A 131 2.92 -9.07 -8.18
CA GLN A 131 4.29 -8.63 -8.13
C GLN A 131 4.23 -7.36 -7.30
N GLN A 132 4.33 -7.52 -5.99
CA GLN A 132 4.65 -6.41 -5.11
C GLN A 132 5.95 -5.83 -5.64
N LYS A 133 5.85 -4.62 -6.22
CA LYS A 133 6.98 -4.02 -6.92
C LYS A 133 8.01 -3.56 -5.92
N SER A 134 9.27 -3.70 -6.27
CA SER A 134 10.36 -3.13 -5.50
C SER A 134 10.24 -1.60 -5.47
N PRO A 135 10.70 -0.95 -4.39
CA PRO A 135 10.87 0.50 -4.36
C PRO A 135 11.82 0.95 -5.48
N LEU A 136 11.75 2.24 -5.84
CA LEU A 136 12.75 2.85 -6.71
C LEU A 136 14.15 2.76 -6.08
N THR A 137 15.19 2.69 -6.91
CA THR A 137 16.57 2.93 -6.45
C THR A 137 16.79 4.41 -6.20
N ARG A 138 17.87 4.74 -5.48
CA ARG A 138 18.23 6.14 -5.18
C ARG A 138 18.54 6.93 -6.46
N GLU A 139 19.22 6.32 -7.42
CA GLU A 139 19.57 6.94 -8.70
C GLU A 139 18.31 7.24 -9.52
N ALA A 140 17.37 6.28 -9.57
CA ALA A 140 16.09 6.46 -10.23
C ALA A 140 15.24 7.55 -9.55
N PHE A 141 15.30 7.63 -8.21
CA PHE A 141 14.65 8.69 -7.45
C PHE A 141 15.21 10.08 -7.78
N VAL A 142 16.53 10.24 -7.79
CA VAL A 142 17.20 11.52 -8.11
C VAL A 142 16.88 11.95 -9.53
N LEU A 143 16.97 11.03 -10.50
CA LEU A 143 16.61 11.28 -11.89
C LEU A 143 15.14 11.71 -12.02
N LEU A 144 14.23 11.05 -11.31
CA LEU A 144 12.81 11.37 -11.33
C LEU A 144 12.54 12.78 -10.80
N CYS A 145 13.18 13.17 -9.69
CA CYS A 145 13.05 14.51 -9.11
C CYS A 145 13.50 15.59 -10.10
N ALA A 146 14.70 15.44 -10.66
CA ALA A 146 15.25 16.40 -11.62
C ALA A 146 14.36 16.54 -12.85
N LYS A 147 13.83 15.42 -13.37
CA LYS A 147 12.93 15.43 -14.52
C LYS A 147 11.56 16.03 -14.21
N CYS A 148 11.03 15.85 -13.00
CA CYS A 148 9.82 16.54 -12.60
C CYS A 148 10.01 18.05 -12.64
N ASP A 149 11.11 18.56 -12.06
CA ASP A 149 11.42 19.98 -12.07
C ASP A 149 11.59 20.52 -13.50
N GLU A 150 12.32 19.82 -14.36
CA GLU A 150 12.48 20.18 -15.78
C GLU A 150 11.14 20.36 -16.51
N TYR A 151 10.18 19.45 -16.33
CA TYR A 151 8.88 19.57 -16.98
C TYR A 151 7.99 20.64 -16.36
N ILE A 152 8.13 20.91 -15.07
CA ILE A 152 7.34 21.94 -14.38
C ILE A 152 7.84 23.34 -14.76
N GLU A 153 9.16 23.54 -14.76
CA GLU A 153 9.81 24.85 -14.96
C GLU A 153 9.79 25.28 -16.43
N ASN A 154 9.91 24.33 -17.37
CA ASN A 154 9.88 24.64 -18.80
C ASN A 154 8.47 24.76 -19.38
N TYR A 155 7.43 24.58 -18.56
CA TYR A 155 6.06 24.65 -19.05
C TYR A 155 5.66 26.09 -19.41
N ASN A 156 5.32 26.29 -20.68
CA ASN A 156 4.83 27.57 -21.16
C ASN A 156 3.31 27.52 -21.37
N ILE A 157 2.58 28.27 -20.54
CA ILE A 157 1.12 28.41 -20.65
C ILE A 157 0.67 29.06 -21.97
N LYS A 158 1.56 29.67 -22.75
CA LYS A 158 1.23 30.23 -24.08
C LYS A 158 1.28 29.17 -25.19
N ASN A 159 1.96 28.04 -24.99
CA ASN A 159 2.05 26.95 -25.97
C ASN A 159 0.77 26.07 -26.00
N ILE A 160 -0.37 26.61 -25.54
CA ILE A 160 -1.67 25.93 -25.56
C ILE A 160 -2.17 25.88 -27.01
N ASN A 161 -1.70 24.89 -27.77
CA ASN A 161 -2.30 24.59 -29.06
C ASN A 161 -3.68 23.95 -28.85
N LYS A 162 -4.71 24.74 -29.20
CA LYS A 162 -6.08 24.27 -29.41
C LYS A 162 -6.04 23.18 -30.48
N ASN A 163 -6.47 21.97 -30.11
CA ASN A 163 -6.66 20.80 -30.99
C ASN A 163 -5.46 19.83 -31.09
N GLY A 164 -5.35 18.90 -30.13
CA GLY A 164 -4.99 17.53 -30.51
C GLY A 164 -4.08 16.75 -29.58
N TYR A 165 -3.07 17.36 -28.94
CA TYR A 165 -2.11 16.61 -28.14
C TYR A 165 -1.65 17.37 -26.90
N ASP A 166 -2.07 16.88 -25.73
CA ASP A 166 -1.88 17.52 -24.43
C ASP A 166 -0.58 17.10 -23.72
N GLY A 167 0.45 16.75 -24.50
CA GLY A 167 1.67 16.09 -24.01
C GLY A 167 2.43 16.93 -22.98
N GLU A 168 2.61 18.23 -23.25
CA GLU A 168 3.33 19.14 -22.34
C GLU A 168 2.57 19.38 -21.04
N PHE A 169 1.26 19.63 -21.10
CA PHE A 169 0.44 19.79 -19.89
C PHE A 169 0.35 18.48 -19.09
N SER A 170 0.23 17.34 -19.77
CA SER A 170 0.23 16.04 -19.12
C SER A 170 1.55 15.79 -18.39
N LEU A 171 2.69 16.15 -18.99
CA LEU A 171 4.00 16.03 -18.35
C LEU A 171 4.18 17.03 -17.20
N TYR A 172 3.72 18.28 -17.37
CA TYR A 172 3.70 19.30 -16.31
C TYR A 172 2.90 18.81 -15.10
N LEU A 173 1.65 18.40 -15.33
CA LEU A 173 0.73 17.93 -14.29
C LEU A 173 1.26 16.65 -13.64
N SER A 174 1.76 15.71 -14.45
CA SER A 174 2.38 14.48 -13.97
C SER A 174 3.63 14.78 -13.11
N GLY A 175 4.41 15.81 -13.44
CA GLY A 175 5.54 16.26 -12.63
C GLY A 175 5.11 16.70 -11.22
N ILE A 176 4.11 17.58 -11.12
CA ILE A 176 3.59 18.05 -9.82
C ILE A 176 3.03 16.88 -9.00
N ILE A 177 2.21 16.03 -9.62
CA ILE A 177 1.60 14.88 -8.95
C ILE A 177 2.66 13.87 -8.50
N THR A 178 3.70 13.67 -9.30
CA THR A 178 4.80 12.76 -8.94
C THR A 178 5.65 13.31 -7.80
N LYS A 179 5.95 14.63 -7.78
CA LYS A 179 6.62 15.25 -6.63
C LYS A 179 5.77 15.16 -5.36
N LEU A 180 4.46 15.36 -5.48
CA LEU A 180 3.54 15.17 -4.37
C LEU A 180 3.57 13.73 -3.84
N LEU A 181 3.56 12.73 -4.74
CA LEU A 181 3.70 11.32 -4.41
C LEU A 181 5.04 11.02 -3.72
N ILE A 182 6.14 11.62 -4.18
CA ILE A 182 7.48 11.48 -3.57
C ILE A 182 7.50 11.96 -2.12
N VAL A 183 6.83 13.07 -1.82
CA VAL A 183 6.80 13.67 -0.48
C VAL A 183 5.85 12.90 0.45
N THR A 184 4.72 12.45 -0.07
CA THR A 184 3.58 12.00 0.75
C THR A 184 3.29 10.50 0.67
N ALA A 185 3.83 9.79 -0.32
CA ALA A 185 3.57 8.37 -0.58
C ALA A 185 2.08 8.00 -0.75
N ILE A 186 1.21 8.96 -1.12
CA ILE A 186 -0.24 8.73 -1.20
C ILE A 186 -0.64 7.89 -2.42
N LYS A 187 -1.63 7.01 -2.26
CA LYS A 187 -2.18 6.26 -3.41
C LYS A 187 -2.97 7.16 -4.37
N ASN A 188 -3.17 6.69 -5.60
CA ASN A 188 -3.90 7.44 -6.63
C ASN A 188 -5.30 7.87 -6.18
N SER A 189 -6.07 7.00 -5.51
CA SER A 189 -7.40 7.39 -5.03
C SER A 189 -7.40 8.47 -3.94
N VAL A 190 -6.27 8.69 -3.25
CA VAL A 190 -6.11 9.83 -2.34
C VAL A 190 -5.82 11.09 -3.15
N ILE A 191 -4.99 11.01 -4.20
CA ILE A 191 -4.76 12.11 -5.16
C ILE A 191 -6.08 12.59 -5.76
N ASP A 192 -6.94 11.65 -6.21
CA ASP A 192 -8.28 11.91 -6.75
C ASP A 192 -9.18 12.67 -5.75
N SER A 193 -8.94 12.52 -4.45
CA SER A 193 -9.77 13.12 -3.39
C SER A 193 -9.33 14.51 -2.98
N LEU A 194 -8.14 14.96 -3.40
CA LEU A 194 -7.59 16.26 -3.02
C LEU A 194 -8.46 17.38 -3.61
N LYS A 195 -8.78 18.38 -2.78
CA LYS A 195 -9.63 19.52 -3.14
C LYS A 195 -8.87 20.81 -3.01
N VAL A 196 -9.14 21.76 -3.92
CA VAL A 196 -8.54 23.10 -3.84
C VAL A 196 -8.85 23.72 -2.48
N ASN A 197 -7.82 24.30 -1.86
CA ASN A 197 -7.91 24.89 -0.53
C ASN A 197 -7.02 26.14 -0.46
N GLU A 198 -7.46 27.15 0.27
CA GLU A 198 -6.69 28.38 0.51
C GLU A 198 -5.34 28.15 1.22
N ASN A 199 -5.19 27.06 1.96
CA ASN A 199 -3.97 26.72 2.72
C ASN A 199 -2.75 26.39 1.84
N TYR A 200 -2.95 26.22 0.53
CA TYR A 200 -1.83 26.06 -0.40
C TYR A 200 -0.91 27.28 -0.45
N LYS A 201 -1.43 28.48 -0.17
CA LYS A 201 -0.61 29.70 -0.06
C LYS A 201 0.42 29.64 1.06
N TYR A 202 0.22 28.74 2.03
CA TYR A 202 1.14 28.47 3.14
C TYR A 202 1.94 27.18 2.93
N GLY A 203 1.88 26.58 1.74
CA GLY A 203 2.52 25.29 1.45
C GLY A 203 1.93 24.12 2.22
N MET A 204 0.67 24.20 2.62
CA MET A 204 0.01 23.16 3.42
C MET A 204 -1.07 22.45 2.62
N ILE A 205 -1.05 21.13 2.62
CA ILE A 205 -2.10 20.30 2.01
C ILE A 205 -2.75 19.39 3.05
N LYS A 206 -4.03 19.05 2.84
CA LYS A 206 -4.75 18.08 3.67
C LYS A 206 -4.83 16.73 2.96
N VAL A 207 -4.20 15.71 3.54
CA VAL A 207 -4.13 14.34 3.02
C VAL A 207 -4.78 13.41 4.04
N ASN A 208 -5.89 12.74 3.69
CA ASN A 208 -6.61 11.81 4.58
C ASN A 208 -6.80 12.34 6.02
N GLY A 209 -7.11 13.64 6.16
CA GLY A 209 -7.30 14.27 7.48
C GLY A 209 -6.04 14.93 8.07
N TYR A 210 -4.84 14.58 7.60
CA TYR A 210 -3.57 15.10 8.09
C TYR A 210 -3.14 16.35 7.32
N TRP A 211 -2.68 17.37 8.04
CA TRP A 211 -2.06 18.55 7.46
C TRP A 211 -0.58 18.30 7.23
N VAL A 212 -0.12 18.50 5.99
CA VAL A 212 1.25 18.22 5.55
C VAL A 212 1.84 19.50 5.00
N ARG A 213 3.01 19.89 5.53
CA ARG A 213 3.83 20.93 4.93
C ARG A 213 4.56 20.36 3.73
N LEU A 214 4.38 20.99 2.58
CA LEU A 214 5.13 20.71 1.37
C LEU A 214 6.50 21.42 1.44
N PRO A 215 7.54 20.81 0.85
CA PRO A 215 8.77 21.52 0.53
C PRO A 215 8.52 22.82 -0.23
N ASP A 216 9.35 23.84 0.00
CA ASP A 216 9.09 25.20 -0.46
C ASP A 216 8.97 25.29 -2.00
N LYS A 217 9.80 24.55 -2.75
CA LYS A 217 9.75 24.56 -4.21
C LYS A 217 8.50 23.85 -4.74
N LEU A 218 8.14 22.68 -4.18
CA LEU A 218 6.88 22.01 -4.53
C LEU A 218 5.66 22.87 -4.16
N SER A 219 5.71 23.58 -3.03
CA SER A 219 4.68 24.54 -2.62
C SER A 219 4.50 25.63 -3.67
N ALA A 220 5.59 26.27 -4.11
CA ALA A 220 5.55 27.30 -5.15
C ALA A 220 5.02 26.77 -6.50
N GLN A 221 5.44 25.55 -6.88
CA GLN A 221 4.97 24.89 -8.11
C GLN A 221 3.46 24.57 -8.04
N LEU A 222 2.97 24.10 -6.89
CA LEU A 222 1.55 23.82 -6.68
C LEU A 222 0.72 25.11 -6.65
N ASP A 223 1.20 26.16 -6.01
CA ASP A 223 0.55 27.47 -5.98
C ASP A 223 0.43 28.06 -7.40
N ASN A 224 1.50 28.00 -8.19
CA ASN A 224 1.48 28.40 -9.60
C ASN A 224 0.48 27.58 -10.42
N TYR A 225 0.41 26.25 -10.19
CA TYR A 225 -0.61 25.43 -10.85
C TYR A 225 -2.02 25.91 -10.49
N VAL A 226 -2.33 26.07 -9.20
CA VAL A 226 -3.67 26.43 -8.73
C VAL A 226 -4.10 27.82 -9.20
N LYS A 227 -3.18 28.80 -9.20
CA LYS A 227 -3.49 30.20 -9.54
C LYS A 227 -3.45 30.51 -11.04
N ASN A 228 -2.51 29.92 -11.77
CA ASN A 228 -2.23 30.35 -13.14
C ASN A 228 -2.62 29.29 -14.17
N VAL A 229 -2.31 28.02 -13.92
CA VAL A 229 -2.50 26.95 -14.92
C VAL A 229 -3.89 26.33 -14.85
N ARG A 230 -4.35 25.95 -13.66
CA ARG A 230 -5.65 25.31 -13.43
C ARG A 230 -6.83 26.18 -13.90
N PRO A 231 -6.86 27.51 -13.69
CA PRO A 231 -7.96 28.34 -14.17
C PRO A 231 -8.04 28.46 -15.70
N SER A 232 -6.96 28.10 -16.41
CA SER A 232 -6.99 27.99 -17.89
C SER A 232 -7.70 26.73 -18.38
N CYS A 233 -7.93 25.76 -17.48
CA CYS A 233 -8.76 24.59 -17.76
C CYS A 233 -10.23 24.98 -17.50
N ASN A 234 -11.17 24.46 -18.28
CA ASN A 234 -12.59 24.83 -18.18
C ASN A 234 -13.26 24.26 -16.91
N THR A 235 -12.84 24.69 -15.72
CA THR A 235 -13.12 24.05 -14.42
C THR A 235 -14.45 24.45 -13.78
N ASN A 236 -15.40 25.00 -14.53
CA ASN A 236 -16.64 25.53 -13.96
C ASN A 236 -17.29 24.46 -13.07
N GLU A 237 -17.31 24.74 -11.75
CA GLU A 237 -17.91 23.96 -10.65
C GLU A 237 -17.10 22.81 -10.01
N LEU A 238 -15.92 22.45 -10.51
CA LEU A 238 -15.13 21.38 -9.90
C LEU A 238 -14.14 21.92 -8.86
N ASN A 239 -14.25 21.42 -7.62
CA ASN A 239 -13.29 21.73 -6.53
C ASN A 239 -12.12 20.73 -6.45
N ASP A 240 -12.02 19.77 -7.37
CA ASP A 240 -10.90 18.83 -7.42
C ASP A 240 -9.57 19.55 -7.67
N LEU A 241 -8.53 19.19 -6.93
CA LEU A 241 -7.21 19.82 -7.06
C LEU A 241 -6.68 19.62 -8.47
N PHE A 242 -6.63 18.37 -8.94
CA PHE A 242 -6.07 18.02 -10.23
C PHE A 242 -7.16 17.71 -11.26
N VAL A 243 -7.10 18.42 -12.38
CA VAL A 243 -8.04 18.32 -13.51
C VAL A 243 -7.28 18.23 -14.82
N ASN A 244 -7.89 17.61 -15.83
CA ASN A 244 -7.39 17.68 -17.20
C ASN A 244 -7.71 19.04 -17.84
N ARG A 245 -7.23 19.27 -19.07
CA ARG A 245 -7.51 20.50 -19.83
C ARG A 245 -8.98 20.82 -20.03
N LYS A 246 -9.82 19.80 -20.14
CA LYS A 246 -11.27 19.97 -20.29
C LYS A 246 -11.94 20.36 -18.96
N GLY A 247 -11.15 20.55 -17.91
CA GLY A 247 -11.62 20.88 -16.56
C GLY A 247 -12.15 19.68 -15.81
N VAL A 248 -12.07 18.46 -16.36
CA VAL A 248 -12.64 17.25 -15.73
C VAL A 248 -11.62 16.62 -14.79
N ARG A 249 -12.09 16.10 -13.66
CA ARG A 249 -11.27 15.33 -12.71
C ARG A 249 -10.58 14.14 -13.41
N LEU A 250 -9.40 13.78 -12.92
CA LEU A 250 -8.55 12.78 -13.58
C LEU A 250 -9.01 11.31 -13.40
N CYS A 251 -9.89 10.98 -12.42
CA CYS A 251 -10.57 9.68 -12.24
C CYS A 251 -9.66 8.44 -12.42
N GLY A 252 -8.59 8.27 -11.63
CA GLY A 252 -7.77 7.06 -11.75
C GLY A 252 -7.06 6.88 -13.10
N ASN A 253 -7.04 7.90 -13.98
CA ASN A 253 -6.37 7.82 -15.27
C ASN A 253 -4.84 7.85 -15.08
N ASN A 254 -4.24 6.67 -14.92
CA ASN A 254 -2.80 6.50 -14.72
C ASN A 254 -1.94 7.13 -15.82
N ASN A 255 -2.45 7.21 -17.06
CA ASN A 255 -1.74 7.89 -18.15
C ASN A 255 -1.62 9.40 -17.89
N ALA A 256 -2.60 10.02 -17.25
CA ALA A 256 -2.55 11.43 -16.89
C ALA A 256 -1.71 11.67 -15.64
N TYR A 257 -1.76 10.77 -14.65
CA TYR A 257 -0.98 10.91 -13.41
C TYR A 257 0.52 10.71 -13.58
N PHE A 258 0.90 9.70 -14.36
CA PHE A 258 2.27 9.19 -14.37
C PHE A 258 2.86 9.08 -15.78
N ALA A 259 2.48 10.03 -16.65
CA ALA A 259 3.10 10.21 -17.96
C ALA A 259 4.63 10.32 -17.85
N ILE A 260 5.14 10.99 -16.80
CA ILE A 260 6.58 11.10 -16.57
C ILE A 260 7.23 9.75 -16.24
N LEU A 261 6.59 8.92 -15.40
CA LEU A 261 7.10 7.58 -15.07
C LEU A 261 7.11 6.70 -16.32
N LYS A 262 6.07 6.77 -17.15
CA LYS A 262 6.00 6.02 -18.41
C LYS A 262 7.15 6.40 -19.34
N LYS A 263 7.46 7.70 -19.43
CA LYS A 263 8.52 8.22 -20.29
C LYS A 263 9.92 7.85 -19.80
N LEU A 264 10.15 7.84 -18.48
CA LEU A 264 11.48 7.58 -17.91
C LEU A 264 11.77 6.09 -17.71
N PHE A 265 10.77 5.32 -17.29
CA PHE A 265 10.96 3.93 -16.83
C PHE A 265 10.09 2.92 -17.58
N GLY A 266 9.35 3.35 -18.60
CA GLY A 266 8.43 2.47 -19.36
C GLY A 266 7.21 1.99 -18.56
N THR A 267 6.97 2.54 -17.36
CA THR A 267 5.90 2.11 -16.45
C THR A 267 5.16 3.28 -15.80
N MET A 268 3.86 3.13 -15.56
CA MET A 268 3.03 4.14 -14.86
C MET A 268 2.78 3.79 -13.39
N GLN A 269 3.57 2.87 -12.82
CA GLN A 269 3.28 2.29 -11.51
C GLN A 269 3.84 3.16 -10.38
N SER A 270 2.97 3.97 -9.81
CA SER A 270 3.24 4.84 -8.66
C SER A 270 3.64 4.11 -7.38
N ALA A 271 3.27 2.84 -7.24
CA ALA A 271 3.57 2.04 -6.04
C ALA A 271 5.07 1.94 -5.74
N SER A 272 5.94 1.86 -6.75
CA SER A 272 7.40 1.82 -6.54
C SER A 272 7.95 3.14 -5.99
N VAL A 273 7.38 4.27 -6.41
CA VAL A 273 7.72 5.60 -5.90
C VAL A 273 7.23 5.74 -4.45
N ALA A 274 5.98 5.36 -4.19
CA ALA A 274 5.39 5.42 -2.85
C ALA A 274 6.15 4.54 -1.85
N LYS A 275 6.54 3.32 -2.25
CA LYS A 275 7.30 2.40 -1.39
C LYS A 275 8.65 2.96 -0.96
N PHE A 276 9.34 3.70 -1.84
CA PHE A 276 10.58 4.39 -1.46
C PHE A 276 10.33 5.32 -0.26
N ARG A 277 9.29 6.16 -0.34
CA ARG A 277 8.94 7.08 0.76
C ARG A 277 8.38 6.38 2.00
N ILE A 278 7.62 5.30 1.84
CA ILE A 278 7.13 4.48 2.97
C ILE A 278 8.30 3.88 3.76
N ILE A 279 9.35 3.38 3.08
CA ILE A 279 10.54 2.87 3.76
C ILE A 279 11.20 3.95 4.61
N GLU A 280 11.30 5.18 4.11
CA GLU A 280 11.85 6.31 4.90
C GLU A 280 10.97 6.67 6.11
N MET A 281 9.64 6.58 5.98
CA MET A 281 8.73 6.75 7.12
C MET A 281 8.95 5.66 8.18
N ILE A 282 9.14 4.41 7.76
CA ILE A 282 9.45 3.28 8.65
C ILE A 282 10.77 3.53 9.39
N ARG A 283 11.84 3.91 8.66
CA ARG A 283 13.14 4.25 9.26
C ARG A 283 13.06 5.39 10.27
N SER A 284 12.19 6.36 10.02
CA SER A 284 11.94 7.49 10.91
C SER A 284 11.07 7.13 12.13
N GLY A 285 10.71 5.86 12.30
CA GLY A 285 9.90 5.38 13.42
C GLY A 285 8.42 5.75 13.34
N VAL A 286 7.91 6.14 12.15
CA VAL A 286 6.48 6.43 11.99
C VAL A 286 5.70 5.13 12.14
N ALA A 287 4.73 5.15 13.04
CA ALA A 287 3.96 3.95 13.37
C ALA A 287 3.21 3.39 12.13
N PRO A 288 3.12 2.05 11.96
CA PRO A 288 2.50 1.41 10.81
C PRO A 288 1.08 1.89 10.55
N ASN A 289 0.36 2.16 11.65
CA ASN A 289 -0.98 2.67 11.60
C ASN A 289 -0.96 4.06 10.92
N ILE A 290 -0.18 5.01 11.42
CA ILE A 290 -0.10 6.36 10.85
C ILE A 290 0.23 6.30 9.35
N ILE A 291 1.20 5.48 8.94
CA ILE A 291 1.56 5.31 7.52
C ILE A 291 0.38 4.83 6.67
N THR A 292 -0.31 3.77 7.09
CA THR A 292 -1.41 3.19 6.29
C THR A 292 -2.62 4.11 6.20
N ALA A 293 -3.00 4.79 7.29
CA ALA A 293 -4.08 5.79 7.28
C ALA A 293 -3.71 7.02 6.45
N TYR A 294 -2.48 7.53 6.60
CA TYR A 294 -1.99 8.70 5.88
C TYR A 294 -1.87 8.46 4.38
N THR A 295 -1.14 7.42 3.98
CA THR A 295 -0.85 7.12 2.57
C THR A 295 -2.05 6.50 1.85
N GLY A 296 -2.94 5.85 2.60
CA GLY A 296 -4.05 5.07 2.08
C GLY A 296 -3.64 3.70 1.52
N TYR A 297 -2.36 3.33 1.55
CA TYR A 297 -1.91 1.97 1.21
C TYR A 297 -2.31 0.97 2.29
N ALA A 298 -2.60 -0.26 1.87
CA ALA A 298 -2.96 -1.34 2.77
C ALA A 298 -1.75 -1.84 3.57
N LEU A 299 -2.01 -2.50 4.70
CA LEU A 299 -0.98 -3.03 5.60
C LEU A 299 -0.01 -3.98 4.88
N GLU A 300 -0.47 -4.72 3.87
CA GLU A 300 0.39 -5.60 3.06
C GLU A 300 1.49 -4.83 2.32
N THR A 301 1.21 -3.59 1.91
CA THR A 301 2.23 -2.73 1.26
C THR A 301 3.26 -2.26 2.28
N TYR A 302 2.81 -1.91 3.50
CA TYR A 302 3.69 -1.58 4.62
C TYR A 302 4.58 -2.77 4.98
N LEU A 303 4.00 -3.96 5.19
CA LEU A 303 4.72 -5.17 5.56
C LEU A 303 5.76 -5.53 4.50
N HIS A 304 5.42 -5.41 3.21
CA HIS A 304 6.39 -5.60 2.14
C HIS A 304 7.55 -4.59 2.21
N CYS A 305 7.31 -3.34 2.59
CA CYS A 305 8.38 -2.35 2.76
C CYS A 305 9.25 -2.66 3.98
N LEU A 306 8.64 -3.12 5.07
CA LEU A 306 9.34 -3.56 6.28
C LEU A 306 10.22 -4.79 5.99
N ASP A 307 9.70 -5.77 5.24
CA ASP A 307 10.45 -6.95 4.82
C ASP A 307 11.68 -6.55 4.00
N ILE A 308 11.52 -5.63 3.03
CA ILE A 308 12.65 -5.10 2.24
C ILE A 308 13.68 -4.41 3.14
N LEU A 309 13.24 -3.55 4.06
CA LEU A 309 14.15 -2.85 4.97
C LEU A 309 14.92 -3.84 5.84
N SER A 310 14.23 -4.81 6.43
CA SER A 310 14.84 -5.84 7.27
C SER A 310 15.74 -6.82 6.51
N SER A 311 15.59 -6.97 5.18
CA SER A 311 16.56 -7.68 4.35
C SER A 311 17.79 -6.82 4.01
N ILE A 312 17.61 -5.52 3.79
CA ILE A 312 18.71 -4.58 3.56
C ILE A 312 19.57 -4.48 4.83
N ASP A 313 18.95 -4.35 6.01
CA ASP A 313 19.67 -4.25 7.28
C ASP A 313 20.43 -5.55 7.60
N LYS A 314 19.94 -6.71 7.13
CA LYS A 314 20.65 -8.00 7.24
C LYS A 314 21.85 -8.10 6.30
N GLU A 315 21.71 -7.69 5.04
CA GLU A 315 22.83 -7.61 4.09
C GLU A 315 23.87 -6.57 4.53
N GLN A 316 23.41 -5.43 5.07
CA GLN A 316 24.28 -4.43 5.66
C GLN A 316 24.94 -4.92 6.93
N LEU A 317 24.32 -5.76 7.77
CA LEU A 317 24.98 -6.42 8.92
C LEU A 317 26.09 -7.40 8.49
N ASP A 318 25.97 -8.05 7.32
CA ASP A 318 27.02 -8.91 6.75
C ASP A 318 28.15 -8.09 6.06
N GLU A 319 27.86 -6.90 5.51
CA GLU A 319 28.85 -5.97 4.93
C GLU A 319 29.43 -4.93 5.93
N GLU A 320 28.75 -4.65 7.05
CA GLU A 320 29.06 -3.59 8.04
C GLU A 320 30.32 -3.86 8.85
N TYR A 321 30.83 -5.10 8.86
CA TYR A 321 32.16 -5.37 9.41
C TYR A 321 33.30 -4.79 8.56
N THR A 322 33.03 -4.26 7.35
CA THR A 322 34.08 -3.77 6.45
C THR A 322 34.04 -2.26 6.16
N LYS A 323 32.90 -1.54 6.31
CA LYS A 323 32.81 -0.13 5.87
C LYS A 323 31.92 0.78 6.72
N LYS A 324 32.05 0.75 8.04
CA LYS A 324 31.50 1.82 8.87
C LYS A 324 32.55 2.93 9.01
N ILE A 325 32.28 4.09 8.40
CA ILE A 325 32.62 5.47 8.80
C ILE A 325 32.50 6.37 7.55
N ASN A 326 31.55 7.34 7.60
CA ASN A 326 31.27 8.45 6.67
C ASN A 326 30.13 8.27 5.64
N SER A 327 28.89 8.65 6.00
CA SER A 327 28.16 9.79 5.39
C SER A 327 26.64 9.76 5.66
N ASP A 328 26.21 10.06 6.89
CA ASP A 328 24.79 10.35 7.17
C ASP A 328 24.60 11.84 7.38
N ASN A 329 24.24 12.54 6.30
CA ASN A 329 23.56 13.86 6.34
C ASN A 329 22.98 14.35 4.99
N MET A 330 22.99 13.52 3.94
CA MET A 330 22.70 14.00 2.58
C MET A 330 21.20 13.98 2.17
N MET A 331 20.31 13.35 2.94
CA MET A 331 18.91 13.14 2.54
C MET A 331 17.97 14.32 2.85
N TRP A 332 18.25 15.09 3.91
CA TRP A 332 17.48 16.29 4.23
C TRP A 332 17.65 17.37 3.16
N ASP A 333 18.86 17.55 2.65
CA ASP A 333 19.18 18.55 1.62
C ASP A 333 18.39 18.37 0.31
N TYR A 334 18.06 17.14 -0.08
CA TYR A 334 17.26 16.88 -1.28
C TYR A 334 15.77 17.15 -1.05
N TYR A 335 15.24 16.84 0.13
CA TYR A 335 13.84 17.16 0.45
C TYR A 335 13.61 18.68 0.58
N TYR A 336 14.60 19.45 1.03
CA TYR A 336 14.53 20.92 1.04
C TYR A 336 14.73 21.57 -0.33
N LYS A 337 15.35 20.86 -1.29
CA LYS A 337 15.52 21.31 -2.68
C LYS A 337 14.35 20.94 -3.60
N LEU A 338 13.51 19.97 -3.19
CA LEU A 338 12.22 19.65 -3.81
C LEU A 338 11.20 20.75 -3.55
#